data_AF-A0A7X7H219-F1
#
_entry.id   AF-A0A7X7H219-F1
#
_cell.length_a   1.000
_cell.length_b   1.000
_cell.length_c   1.000
_cell.angle_alpha   90.00
_cell.angle_beta   90.00
_cell.angle_gamma   90.00
#
_symmetry.space_group_name_H-M   'P 1'
#
loop_
_entity.id
_entity.type
_entity.pdbx_description
1 polymer ?
#
loop_
_entity_poly.entity_id
_entity_poly.type
_entity_poly.pdbx_seq_one_letter_code
_entity_poly.pdbx_strand_id
1 'polypeptide(L)'
;MLYQITSFIVSIYFTLYHRLSVRGKEKIPQNMPVIVASNHASYLDPPLVGYSFFPRILKFVAWEKLFKVPVLGAYLRKMGAVPVSPEDKNSSAALLRMIIGFIHDGHSVYICP
;
A
#
# COMPACT_ATOMS: atom_id res chain seq x y z
N MET A 1 12.61 -6.78 8.28
CA MET A 1 12.30 -6.75 9.73
C MET A 1 11.05 -5.92 10.05
N LEU A 2 11.06 -4.58 9.95
CA LEU A 2 9.87 -3.77 10.34
C LEU A 2 8.59 -4.15 9.59
N TYR A 3 8.63 -4.26 8.25
CA TYR A 3 7.46 -4.65 7.45
C TYR A 3 6.93 -6.04 7.83
N GLN A 4 7.82 -7.00 8.13
CA GLN A 4 7.43 -8.35 8.55
C GLN A 4 6.69 -8.31 9.90
N ILE A 5 7.20 -7.53 10.86
CA ILE A 5 6.55 -7.34 12.17
C ILE A 5 5.19 -6.68 11.98
N THR A 6 5.10 -5.62 11.15
CA THR A 6 3.81 -4.99 10.81
C THR A 6 2.86 -6.01 10.20
N SER A 7 3.28 -6.77 9.19
CA SER A 7 2.46 -7.79 8.53
C SER A 7 1.97 -8.86 9.51
N PHE A 8 2.80 -9.26 10.47
CA PHE A 8 2.41 -10.22 11.50
C PHE A 8 1.38 -9.64 12.49
N ILE A 9 1.55 -8.39 12.94
CA ILE A 9 0.58 -7.73 13.81
C ILE A 9 -0.76 -7.54 13.08
N VAL A 10 -0.70 -7.10 11.82
CA VAL A 10 -1.86 -6.92 10.95
C VAL A 10 -2.60 -8.24 10.75
N SER A 11 -1.89 -9.34 10.50
CA SER A 11 -2.53 -10.64 10.31
C SER A 11 -3.35 -11.06 11.53
N ILE A 12 -2.77 -10.94 12.73
CA ILE A 12 -3.44 -11.24 13.99
C ILE A 12 -4.69 -10.37 14.15
N TYR A 13 -4.56 -9.06 13.97
CA TYR A 13 -5.69 -8.13 14.10
C TYR A 13 -6.84 -8.47 13.12
N PHE A 14 -6.53 -8.64 11.84
CA PHE A 14 -7.58 -8.89 10.84
C PHE A 14 -8.17 -10.31 10.92
N THR A 15 -7.39 -11.32 11.30
CA THR A 15 -7.93 -12.67 11.50
C THR A 15 -8.85 -12.71 12.72
N LEU A 16 -8.49 -12.07 13.84
CA LEU A 16 -9.28 -12.11 15.07
C LEU A 16 -10.54 -11.23 15.00
N TYR A 17 -10.41 -9.99 14.51
CA TYR A 17 -11.51 -9.02 14.57
C TYR A 17 -12.32 -8.93 13.28
N HIS A 18 -11.75 -9.31 12.14
CA HIS A 18 -12.37 -9.14 10.82
C HIS A 18 -12.57 -10.45 10.04
N ARG A 19 -12.22 -11.60 10.63
CA ARG A 19 -12.36 -12.94 10.02
C ARG A 19 -11.76 -13.01 8.61
N LEU A 20 -10.57 -12.40 8.45
CA LEU A 20 -9.91 -12.29 7.16
C LEU A 20 -9.70 -13.65 6.47
N SER A 21 -10.10 -13.72 5.20
CA SER A 21 -9.82 -14.84 4.29
C SER A 21 -9.18 -14.29 3.01
N VAL A 22 -7.98 -14.75 2.68
CA VAL A 22 -7.27 -14.42 1.43
C VAL A 22 -7.32 -15.63 0.51
N ARG A 23 -7.80 -15.45 -0.73
CA ARG A 23 -7.89 -16.49 -1.76
C ARG A 23 -7.18 -16.03 -3.03
N GLY A 24 -6.62 -16.96 -3.81
CA GLY A 24 -5.98 -16.62 -5.09
C GLY A 24 -4.58 -16.02 -4.97
N LYS A 25 -3.95 -16.10 -3.79
CA LYS A 25 -2.60 -15.52 -3.55
C LYS A 25 -1.54 -16.18 -4.44
N GLU A 26 -1.72 -17.45 -4.75
CA GLU A 26 -0.90 -18.26 -5.64
C GLU A 26 -0.92 -17.76 -7.10
N LYS A 27 -1.93 -16.98 -7.49
CA LYS A 27 -2.05 -16.44 -8.85
C LYS A 27 -1.25 -15.16 -9.06
N ILE A 28 -0.69 -14.59 -7.99
CA ILE A 28 0.08 -13.34 -8.07
C ILE A 28 1.42 -13.63 -8.76
N PRO A 29 1.71 -12.99 -9.92
CA PRO A 29 3.01 -13.13 -10.57
C PRO A 29 4.15 -12.76 -9.63
N GLN A 30 5.20 -13.59 -9.57
CA GLN A 30 6.36 -13.34 -8.70
C GLN A 30 7.44 -12.50 -9.39
N ASN A 31 7.63 -12.68 -10.70
CA ASN A 31 8.78 -12.16 -11.45
C ASN A 31 8.52 -10.78 -12.11
N MET A 32 7.42 -10.11 -11.79
CA MET A 32 7.09 -8.80 -12.37
C MET A 32 6.37 -7.89 -11.36
N PRO A 33 6.44 -6.56 -11.53
CA PRO A 33 5.58 -5.64 -10.80
C PRO A 33 4.10 -5.90 -11.15
N VAL A 34 3.23 -5.53 -10.23
CA VAL A 34 1.77 -5.70 -10.38
C VAL A 34 1.08 -4.43 -9.92
N ILE A 35 -0.05 -4.12 -10.55
CA ILE A 35 -0.99 -3.11 -10.09
C ILE A 35 -2.08 -3.84 -9.31
N VAL A 36 -2.20 -3.52 -8.03
CA VAL A 36 -3.29 -4.00 -7.18
C VAL A 36 -4.34 -2.90 -7.14
N ALA A 37 -5.55 -3.20 -7.62
CA ALA A 37 -6.67 -2.29 -7.56
C ALA A 37 -7.77 -2.91 -6.69
N SER A 38 -8.18 -2.20 -5.65
CA SER A 38 -9.37 -2.56 -4.84
C SER A 38 -10.38 -1.43 -4.89
N ASN A 39 -11.61 -1.71 -4.48
CA ASN A 39 -12.51 -0.65 -4.01
C ASN A 39 -11.90 0.05 -2.78
N HIS A 40 -12.29 1.30 -2.53
CA HIS A 40 -11.93 2.01 -1.29
C HIS A 40 -13.07 1.91 -0.29
N ALA A 41 -12.92 1.04 0.71
CA ALA A 41 -13.95 0.81 1.73
C ALA A 41 -13.57 1.42 3.08
N SER A 42 -12.27 1.54 3.37
CA SER A 42 -11.80 1.91 4.71
C SER A 42 -10.39 2.50 4.71
N TYR A 43 -10.08 3.26 5.76
CA TYR A 43 -8.70 3.59 6.12
C TYR A 43 -7.84 2.36 6.47
N LEU A 44 -8.50 1.21 6.72
CA LEU A 44 -7.86 -0.08 6.96
C LEU A 44 -7.42 -0.81 5.68
N ASP A 45 -7.74 -0.29 4.49
CA ASP A 45 -7.41 -0.96 3.23
C ASP A 45 -5.88 -1.11 3.02
N PRO A 46 -5.03 -0.08 3.22
CA PRO A 46 -3.59 -0.21 3.01
C PRO A 46 -2.91 -1.30 3.86
N PRO A 47 -3.12 -1.40 5.20
CA PRO A 47 -2.53 -2.50 5.97
C PRO A 47 -3.10 -3.86 5.56
N LEU A 48 -4.41 -3.97 5.27
CA LEU A 48 -5.04 -5.22 4.86
C LEU A 48 -4.48 -5.76 3.54
N VAL A 49 -4.43 -4.90 2.52
CA VAL A 49 -3.91 -5.25 1.19
C VAL A 49 -2.41 -5.47 1.26
N GLY A 50 -1.68 -4.61 1.97
CA GLY A 50 -0.23 -4.77 2.18
C GLY A 50 0.14 -6.11 2.83
N TYR A 51 -0.62 -6.57 3.81
CA TYR A 51 -0.45 -7.90 4.40
C TYR A 51 -0.81 -9.02 3.41
N SER A 52 -1.92 -8.89 2.68
CA SER A 52 -2.38 -9.93 1.74
C SER A 52 -1.33 -10.24 0.67
N PHE A 53 -0.55 -9.23 0.26
CA PHE A 53 0.51 -9.35 -0.75
C PHE A 53 1.92 -9.62 -0.17
N PHE A 54 2.12 -9.60 1.15
CA PHE A 54 3.40 -9.95 1.76
C PHE A 54 3.92 -11.33 1.25
N PRO A 55 5.21 -11.48 0.89
CA PRO A 55 6.36 -10.59 1.14
C PRO A 55 6.55 -9.42 0.15
N ARG A 56 5.69 -9.29 -0.86
CA ARG A 56 5.75 -8.16 -1.81
C ARG A 56 5.33 -6.87 -1.11
N ILE A 57 6.18 -5.85 -1.20
CA ILE A 57 5.86 -4.50 -0.70
C ILE A 57 5.15 -3.74 -1.81
N LEU A 58 4.00 -3.16 -1.48
CA LEU A 58 3.22 -2.33 -2.40
C LEU A 58 3.51 -0.85 -2.13
N LYS A 59 3.76 -0.09 -3.19
CA LYS A 59 3.76 1.37 -3.15
C LYS A 59 2.32 1.86 -3.19
N PHE A 60 1.94 2.75 -2.30
CA PHE A 60 0.59 3.33 -2.28
C PHE A 60 0.65 4.79 -1.90
N VAL A 61 -0.40 5.53 -2.22
CA VAL A 61 -0.51 6.93 -1.85
C VAL A 61 -1.18 7.11 -0.51
N ALA A 62 -0.70 8.07 0.27
CA ALA A 62 -1.31 8.44 1.54
C ALA A 62 -1.26 9.97 1.71
N TRP A 63 -2.15 10.48 2.54
CA TRP A 63 -2.28 11.92 2.76
C TRP A 63 -0.99 12.53 3.32
N GLU A 64 -0.47 13.57 2.66
CA GLU A 64 0.79 14.21 3.05
C GLU A 64 0.85 14.67 4.52
N LYS A 65 -0.30 15.03 5.13
CA LYS A 65 -0.34 15.50 6.52
C LYS A 65 0.11 14.40 7.49
N LEU A 66 -0.10 13.13 7.16
CA LEU A 66 0.36 11.99 7.98
C LEU A 66 1.90 11.93 8.06
N PHE A 67 2.59 12.45 7.04
CA PHE A 67 4.05 12.43 6.98
C PHE A 67 4.71 13.56 7.78
N LYS A 68 3.93 14.56 8.21
CA LYS A 68 4.43 15.65 9.09
C LYS A 68 4.66 15.19 10.52
N VAL A 69 4.03 14.09 10.94
CA VAL A 69 4.25 13.46 12.25
C VAL A 69 5.55 12.64 12.16
N PRO A 70 6.62 12.97 12.91
CA PRO A 70 7.97 12.43 12.64
C PRO A 70 8.05 10.89 12.62
N VAL A 71 7.52 10.24 13.67
CA VAL A 71 7.57 8.77 13.80
C VAL A 71 6.64 8.10 12.79
N LEU A 72 5.42 8.61 12.64
CA LEU A 72 4.43 8.05 11.73
C LEU A 72 4.86 8.22 10.26
N GLY A 73 5.39 9.38 9.88
CA GLY A 73 5.88 9.65 8.53
C GLY A 73 7.06 8.76 8.15
N ALA A 74 8.01 8.56 9.05
CA ALA A 74 9.12 7.63 8.84
C ALA A 74 8.62 6.19 8.71
N TYR A 75 7.65 5.79 9.54
CA TYR A 75 7.00 4.48 9.47
C TYR A 75 6.30 4.26 8.12
N LEU A 76 5.45 5.20 7.71
CA LEU A 76 4.69 5.13 6.45
C LEU A 76 5.61 4.99 5.24
N ARG A 77 6.71 5.75 5.18
CA ARG A 77 7.72 5.61 4.11
C ARG A 77 8.32 4.21 4.06
N LYS A 78 8.62 3.61 5.22
CA LYS A 78 9.12 2.23 5.31
C LYS A 78 8.08 1.19 4.89
N MET A 79 6.78 1.50 5.03
CA MET A 79 5.69 0.62 4.57
C MET A 79 5.39 0.76 3.07
N GLY A 80 6.04 1.69 2.36
CA GLY A 80 5.83 1.92 0.93
C GLY A 80 4.89 3.08 0.60
N ALA A 81 4.42 3.83 1.59
CA ALA A 81 3.53 4.96 1.39
C ALA A 81 4.26 6.16 0.77
N VAL A 82 3.57 6.86 -0.13
CA VAL A 82 4.03 8.05 -0.84
C VAL A 82 3.09 9.21 -0.53
N PRO A 83 3.60 10.36 -0.05
CA PRO A 83 2.76 11.51 0.31
C PRO A 83 2.13 12.14 -0.93
N VAL A 84 0.82 12.40 -0.88
CA VAL A 84 0.09 13.18 -1.89
C VAL A 84 -0.80 14.21 -1.20
N SER A 85 -0.87 15.41 -1.78
CA SER A 85 -1.79 16.47 -1.37
C SER A 85 -3.08 16.42 -2.21
N PRO A 86 -4.27 16.27 -1.60
CA PRO A 86 -5.55 16.36 -2.31
C PRO A 86 -5.84 17.76 -2.84
N GLU A 87 -5.18 18.78 -2.30
CA GLU A 87 -5.42 20.20 -2.62
C GLU A 87 -4.82 20.60 -3.98
N ASP A 88 -3.92 19.77 -4.53
CA ASP A 88 -3.30 20.01 -5.81
C ASP A 88 -4.18 19.47 -6.95
N LYS A 89 -4.93 20.37 -7.61
CA LYS A 89 -5.86 20.02 -8.70
C LYS A 89 -5.16 19.49 -9.97
N ASN A 90 -3.84 19.69 -10.10
CA ASN A 90 -3.02 19.13 -11.16
C ASN A 90 -2.42 17.75 -10.79
N SER A 91 -2.73 17.24 -9.58
CA SER A 91 -2.08 16.06 -9.01
C SER A 91 -2.44 14.75 -9.70
N SER A 92 -3.61 14.60 -10.33
CA SER A 92 -4.01 13.30 -10.91
C SER A 92 -3.06 12.84 -12.02
N ALA A 93 -2.68 13.74 -12.94
CA ALA A 93 -1.73 13.42 -14.00
C ALA A 93 -0.31 13.20 -13.46
N ALA A 94 0.11 13.98 -12.46
CA ALA A 94 1.40 13.80 -11.79
C ALA A 94 1.46 12.48 -11.01
N LEU A 95 0.37 12.11 -10.33
CA LEU A 95 0.20 10.86 -9.62
C LEU A 95 0.27 9.66 -10.57
N LEU A 96 -0.43 9.73 -11.70
CA LEU A 96 -0.35 8.68 -12.72
C LEU A 96 1.07 8.53 -13.25
N ARG A 97 1.76 9.64 -13.57
CA ARG A 97 3.17 9.61 -13.98
C ARG A 97 4.08 8.98 -12.91
N MET A 98 3.84 9.30 -11.65
CA MET A 98 4.58 8.73 -10.52
C MET A 98 4.34 7.22 -10.38
N ILE A 99 3.08 6.77 -10.48
CA ILE A 99 2.71 5.35 -10.46
C ILE A 99 3.36 4.60 -11.62
N ILE A 100 3.32 5.17 -12.83
CA ILE A 100 4.00 4.62 -14.01
C ILE A 100 5.49 4.48 -13.73
N GLY A 101 6.14 5.51 -13.18
CA GLY A 101 7.55 5.47 -12.79
C GLY A 101 7.86 4.31 -11.83
N PHE A 102 7.05 4.12 -10.79
CA PHE A 102 7.24 2.99 -9.87
C PHE A 102 7.16 1.63 -10.55
N ILE A 103 6.23 1.46 -11.50
CA ILE A 103 6.10 0.20 -12.24
C ILE A 103 7.33 -0.03 -13.11
N HIS A 104 7.83 1.02 -13.78
CA HIS A 104 9.07 0.95 -14.57
C HIS A 104 10.29 0.61 -13.70
N ASP A 105 10.34 1.10 -12.46
CA ASP A 105 11.39 0.79 -11.47
C ASP A 105 11.24 -0.62 -10.85
N GLY A 106 10.26 -1.41 -11.29
CA GLY A 106 10.01 -2.77 -10.81
C GLY A 106 9.24 -2.84 -9.50
N HIS A 107 8.65 -1.73 -9.03
CA HIS A 107 7.80 -1.72 -7.85
C HIS A 107 6.35 -2.09 -8.17
N SER A 108 5.75 -2.89 -7.30
CA SER A 108 4.30 -3.12 -7.31
C SER A 108 3.58 -1.96 -6.65
N VAL A 109 2.41 -1.62 -7.16
CA VAL A 109 1.63 -0.46 -6.71
C VAL A 109 0.24 -0.89 -6.26
N TYR A 110 -0.32 -0.17 -5.30
CA TYR A 110 -1.69 -0.31 -4.84
C TYR A 110 -2.45 1.00 -5.08
N ILE A 111 -3.60 0.88 -5.73
CA ILE A 111 -4.50 1.99 -6.06
C ILE A 111 -5.93 1.63 -5.64
N CYS A 112 -6.72 2.67 -5.39
CA CYS A 112 -8.18 2.56 -5.28
C CYS A 112 -8.80 3.45 -6.36
N PRO A 113 -9.31 2.87 -7.46
CA PRO A 113 -9.97 3.62 -8.52
C PRO A 113 -11.25 4.34 -8.07
#